data_AF-A0A1J5HZ70-F1
#
_entry.id   AF-A0A1J5HZ70-F1
#
_cell.length_a   1.000
_cell.length_b   1.000
_cell.length_c   1.000
_cell.angle_alpha   90.00
_cell.angle_beta   90.00
_cell.angle_gamma   90.00
#
_symmetry.space_group_name_H-M   'P 1'
#
loop_
_entity.id
_entity.type
_entity.pdbx_description
1 polymer ?
#
loop_
_entity_poly.entity_id
_entity_poly.type
_entity_poly.pdbx_seq_one_letter_code
_entity_poly.pdbx_strand_id
1 'polypeptide(L)'
;MASGTELTADAAQGAADLAHEAGSGGMPQLDFGTFPNQIFWLLVALVVIFLVLSRVALPRIAAVLAERQGTITNDIAAAEELKQKAVAAEEAYNQALAEARTEAGRIVAEAKAEIQAGLDKAIAAAEAEIAAKSAESEAAIGEIRAGAVDSVKAVAKDTAKEILGVFGTKADSKAITAAVTARMKG
;
A
#
# COMPACT_ATOMS: atom_id res chain seq x y z
N MET A 1 -8.00 107.94 14.78
CA MET A 1 -9.11 108.80 15.23
C MET A 1 -10.42 108.14 14.78
N ALA A 2 -11.31 107.91 15.75
CA ALA A 2 -12.77 107.72 15.62
C ALA A 2 -13.37 106.53 14.82
N SER A 3 -14.07 105.68 15.60
CA SER A 3 -15.51 105.35 15.46
C SER A 3 -16.02 104.29 14.45
N GLY A 4 -16.77 103.32 14.99
CA GLY A 4 -18.04 102.80 14.46
C GLY A 4 -17.98 101.46 13.71
N THR A 5 -18.45 100.35 14.29
CA THR A 5 -19.81 99.74 14.21
C THR A 5 -20.18 99.01 12.90
N GLU A 6 -20.71 97.78 13.11
CA GLU A 6 -21.63 96.98 12.26
C GLU A 6 -21.01 96.14 11.13
N LEU A 7 -20.84 94.81 11.26
CA LEU A 7 -21.79 93.70 11.49
C LEU A 7 -22.63 93.35 10.24
N THR A 8 -22.07 92.46 9.43
CA THR A 8 -22.68 91.39 8.63
C THR A 8 -24.18 91.50 8.28
N ALA A 9 -24.48 91.76 7.01
CA ALA A 9 -25.75 91.48 6.38
C ALA A 9 -25.55 90.40 5.30
N ASP A 10 -25.77 89.13 5.64
CA ASP A 10 -26.25 88.11 4.69
C ASP A 10 -26.77 86.86 5.44
N ALA A 11 -28.00 86.93 5.93
CA ALA A 11 -28.76 85.77 6.42
C ALA A 11 -30.28 86.06 6.32
N ALA A 12 -30.69 86.70 5.23
CA ALA A 12 -32.08 87.12 5.02
C ALA A 12 -32.77 86.22 4.00
N GLN A 13 -33.06 84.97 4.37
CA GLN A 13 -34.19 84.21 3.82
C GLN A 13 -34.44 82.93 4.63
N GLY A 14 -35.43 82.99 5.53
CA GLY A 14 -35.86 81.83 6.31
C GLY A 14 -36.59 82.14 7.62
N ALA A 15 -37.10 83.35 7.83
CA ALA A 15 -37.70 83.75 9.12
C ALA A 15 -39.03 84.53 8.95
N ALA A 16 -39.90 84.10 8.05
CA ALA A 16 -41.24 84.65 7.91
C ALA A 16 -42.25 83.51 7.78
N ASP A 17 -42.51 82.81 8.88
CA ASP A 17 -43.80 82.14 9.19
C ASP A 17 -43.70 81.43 10.55
N LEU A 18 -43.58 82.20 11.64
CA LEU A 18 -43.79 81.70 13.00
C LEU A 18 -44.56 82.74 13.81
N ALA A 19 -45.85 82.86 13.52
CA ALA A 19 -46.81 83.53 14.40
C ALA A 19 -48.07 82.67 14.52
N HIS A 20 -48.10 81.81 15.55
CA HIS A 20 -49.36 81.33 16.09
C HIS A 20 -49.40 81.37 17.62
N GLU A 21 -50.23 82.31 18.08
CA GLU A 21 -51.05 82.36 19.29
C GLU A 21 -50.46 81.92 20.65
N ALA A 22 -50.25 82.92 21.51
CA ALA A 22 -49.93 82.77 22.92
C ALA A 22 -51.21 82.47 23.74
N GLY A 23 -51.37 81.21 24.15
CA GLY A 23 -52.27 80.77 25.22
C GLY A 23 -51.49 80.42 26.49
N SER A 24 -52.00 80.82 27.65
CA SER A 24 -51.36 80.64 28.96
C SER A 24 -51.13 79.18 29.35
N GLY A 25 -49.88 78.82 29.66
CA GLY A 25 -49.59 77.69 30.55
C GLY A 25 -48.39 76.84 30.15
N GLY A 26 -47.26 77.03 30.85
CA GLY A 26 -46.18 76.05 30.90
C GLY A 26 -45.09 76.21 29.84
N MET A 27 -43.91 75.68 30.16
CA MET A 27 -42.73 75.64 29.28
C MET A 27 -43.16 75.10 27.90
N PRO A 28 -42.80 75.75 26.77
CA PRO A 28 -43.29 75.37 25.43
C PRO A 28 -43.10 73.90 25.05
N GLN A 29 -42.20 73.19 25.72
CA GLN A 29 -41.95 71.75 25.57
C GLN A 29 -43.04 70.84 26.15
N LEU A 30 -43.92 71.35 27.02
CA LEU A 30 -44.94 70.57 27.76
C LEU A 30 -46.37 70.95 27.36
N ASP A 31 -46.56 71.49 26.16
CA ASP A 31 -47.88 71.74 25.61
C ASP A 31 -48.52 70.43 25.12
N PHE A 32 -49.39 69.87 25.96
CA PHE A 32 -50.15 68.65 25.71
C PHE A 32 -51.11 68.74 24.51
N GLY A 33 -51.39 69.94 23.99
CA GLY A 33 -52.21 70.11 22.77
C GLY A 33 -51.56 69.53 21.51
N THR A 34 -50.22 69.44 21.46
CA THR A 34 -49.47 68.91 20.31
C THR A 34 -49.21 67.40 20.37
N PHE A 35 -49.37 66.79 21.54
CA PHE A 35 -49.02 65.39 21.80
C PHE A 35 -49.82 64.39 20.94
N PRO A 36 -51.15 64.55 20.72
CA PRO A 36 -51.90 63.61 19.89
C PRO A 36 -51.38 63.49 18.45
N ASN A 37 -50.97 64.61 17.84
CA ASN A 37 -50.41 64.63 16.49
C ASN A 37 -49.03 63.96 16.44
N GLN A 38 -48.17 64.23 17.43
CA GLN A 38 -46.86 63.57 17.56
C GLN A 38 -47.02 62.05 17.76
N ILE A 39 -47.94 61.64 18.64
CA ILE A 39 -48.23 60.22 18.90
C ILE A 39 -48.77 59.54 17.64
N PHE A 40 -49.65 60.20 16.87
CA PHE A 40 -50.14 59.67 15.61
C PHE A 40 -49.01 59.38 14.61
N TRP A 41 -48.13 60.35 14.36
CA TRP A 41 -46.99 60.14 13.46
C TRP A 41 -45.97 59.15 13.99
N LEU A 42 -45.77 59.08 15.30
CA LEU A 42 -44.92 58.05 15.93
C LEU A 42 -45.49 56.65 15.66
N LEU A 43 -46.79 56.45 15.86
CA LEU A 43 -47.45 55.18 15.55
C LEU A 43 -47.37 54.84 14.05
N VAL A 44 -47.58 55.81 13.16
CA VAL A 44 -47.42 55.61 11.72
C VAL A 44 -45.99 55.18 11.38
N ALA A 45 -44.98 55.90 11.88
CA ALA A 45 -43.57 55.57 11.65
C ALA A 45 -43.20 54.19 12.23
N LEU A 46 -43.69 53.87 13.43
CA LEU A 46 -43.50 52.58 14.08
C LEU A 46 -44.08 51.44 13.22
N VAL A 47 -45.31 51.60 12.72
CA VAL A 47 -45.97 50.60 11.86
C VAL A 47 -45.19 50.44 10.55
N VAL A 48 -44.77 51.54 9.92
CA VAL A 48 -43.97 51.48 8.69
C VAL A 48 -42.65 50.75 8.92
N ILE A 49 -41.90 51.08 9.98
CA ILE A 49 -40.64 50.40 10.33
C ILE A 49 -40.91 48.92 10.64
N PHE A 50 -41.96 48.61 11.40
CA PHE A 50 -42.35 47.24 11.72
C PHE A 50 -42.64 46.41 10.46
N LEU A 51 -43.36 47.00 9.49
CA LEU A 51 -43.64 46.35 8.20
C LEU A 51 -42.37 46.13 7.39
N VAL A 52 -41.45 47.10 7.35
CA VAL A 52 -40.16 46.96 6.66
C VAL A 52 -39.31 45.85 7.32
N LEU A 53 -39.21 45.83 8.65
CA LEU A 53 -38.44 44.81 9.36
C LEU A 53 -39.05 43.42 9.18
N SER A 54 -40.36 43.28 9.39
CA SER A 54 -41.05 42.00 9.29
C SER A 54 -41.06 41.44 7.87
N ARG A 55 -41.18 42.30 6.86
CA ARG A 55 -41.35 41.87 5.46
C ARG A 55 -40.10 41.86 4.63
N VAL A 56 -39.05 42.60 5.01
CA VAL A 56 -37.81 42.72 4.24
C VAL A 56 -36.58 42.32 5.04
N ALA A 57 -36.37 42.87 6.24
CA ALA A 57 -35.13 42.64 6.99
C ALA A 57 -35.05 41.22 7.56
N LEU A 58 -36.08 40.76 8.28
CA LEU A 58 -36.11 39.43 8.89
C LEU A 58 -36.04 38.30 7.85
N PRO A 59 -36.80 38.34 6.72
CA PRO A 59 -36.70 37.30 5.69
C PRO A 59 -35.31 37.23 5.06
N ARG A 60 -34.62 38.36 4.84
CA ARG A 60 -33.26 38.37 4.30
C ARG A 60 -32.25 37.73 5.25
N ILE A 61 -32.34 38.03 6.54
CA ILE A 61 -31.46 37.43 7.56
C ILE A 61 -31.73 35.93 7.66
N ALA A 62 -33.00 35.52 7.66
CA ALA A 62 -33.38 34.11 7.69
C ALA A 62 -32.85 33.34 6.47
N ALA A 63 -32.89 33.95 5.27
CA ALA A 63 -32.35 33.34 4.06
C ALA A 63 -30.84 33.08 4.15
N VAL A 64 -30.05 34.06 4.62
CA VAL A 64 -28.59 33.89 4.80
C VAL A 64 -28.27 32.84 5.85
N LEU A 65 -29.05 32.79 6.94
CA LEU A 65 -28.86 31.79 7.98
C LEU A 65 -29.20 30.37 7.47
N ALA A 66 -30.28 30.24 6.69
CA ALA A 66 -30.66 28.98 6.06
C ALA A 66 -29.63 28.50 5.03
N GLU A 67 -29.09 29.42 4.22
CA GLU A 67 -28.01 29.11 3.26
C GLU A 67 -26.77 28.59 4.00
N ARG A 68 -26.32 29.28 5.06
CA ARG A 68 -25.17 28.83 5.86
C ARG A 68 -25.41 27.48 6.53
N GLN A 69 -26.59 27.27 7.11
CA GLN A 69 -26.94 25.97 7.69
C GLN A 69 -26.94 24.88 6.61
N GLY A 70 -27.52 25.14 5.44
CA GLY A 70 -27.52 24.23 4.31
C GLY A 70 -26.11 23.84 3.87
N THR A 71 -25.21 24.81 3.70
CA THR A 71 -23.81 24.56 3.33
C THR A 71 -23.11 23.73 4.40
N ILE A 72 -23.24 24.10 5.68
CA ILE A 72 -22.62 23.35 6.79
C ILE A 72 -23.12 21.89 6.82
N THR A 73 -24.43 21.68 6.74
CA THR A 73 -24.99 20.32 6.73
C THR A 73 -24.52 19.53 5.52
N ASN A 74 -24.46 20.15 4.35
CA ASN A 74 -23.95 19.51 3.13
C ASN A 74 -22.47 19.13 3.28
N ASP A 75 -21.64 20.03 3.81
CA ASP A 75 -20.22 19.79 4.00
C ASP A 75 -19.96 18.70 5.04
N ILE A 76 -20.76 18.66 6.11
CA ILE A 76 -20.72 17.57 7.11
C ILE A 76 -21.09 16.24 6.47
N ALA A 77 -22.18 16.19 5.70
CA ALA A 77 -22.61 14.97 5.02
C ALA A 77 -21.55 14.47 4.02
N ALA A 78 -20.97 15.37 3.23
CA ALA A 78 -19.88 15.04 2.30
C ALA A 78 -18.62 14.55 3.05
N ALA A 79 -18.26 15.18 4.16
CA ALA A 79 -17.12 14.76 4.98
C ALA A 79 -17.35 13.36 5.59
N GLU A 80 -18.57 13.07 6.04
CA GLU A 80 -18.93 11.76 6.59
C GLU A 80 -18.91 10.68 5.49
N GLU A 81 -19.45 10.97 4.30
CA GLU A 81 -19.38 10.07 3.15
C GLU A 81 -17.93 9.78 2.75
N LEU A 82 -17.08 10.81 2.67
CA LEU A 82 -15.65 10.64 2.38
C LEU A 82 -14.94 9.83 3.45
N LYS A 83 -15.28 10.04 4.73
CA LYS A 83 -14.74 9.25 5.84
C LYS A 83 -15.15 7.79 5.72
N GLN A 84 -16.42 7.50 5.44
CA GLN A 84 -16.90 6.13 5.24
C GLN A 84 -16.21 5.45 4.06
N LYS A 85 -16.06 6.15 2.93
CA LYS A 85 -15.31 5.66 1.77
C LYS A 85 -13.85 5.38 2.10
N ALA A 86 -13.20 6.25 2.86
CA ALA A 86 -11.81 6.06 3.27
C ALA A 86 -11.66 4.82 4.16
N VAL A 87 -12.54 4.63 5.15
CA VAL A 87 -12.53 3.45 6.02
C VAL A 87 -12.78 2.17 5.21
N ALA A 88 -13.78 2.17 4.32
CA ALA A 88 -14.06 1.02 3.46
C ALA A 88 -12.89 0.68 2.53
N ALA A 89 -12.21 1.71 1.99
CA ALA A 89 -11.02 1.51 1.15
C ALA A 89 -9.83 0.99 1.97
N GLU A 90 -9.64 1.45 3.20
CA GLU A 90 -8.61 0.96 4.12
C GLU A 90 -8.85 -0.51 4.50
N GLU A 91 -10.10 -0.88 4.82
CA GLU A 91 -10.48 -2.27 5.09
C GLU A 91 -10.22 -3.17 3.88
N ALA A 92 -10.66 -2.76 2.69
CA ALA A 92 -10.43 -3.51 1.45
C ALA A 92 -8.93 -3.64 1.13
N TYR A 93 -8.15 -2.58 1.34
CA TYR A 93 -6.70 -2.61 1.16
C TYR A 93 -6.03 -3.58 2.14
N ASN A 94 -6.39 -3.53 3.42
CA ASN A 94 -5.85 -4.41 4.45
C ASN A 94 -6.22 -5.87 4.19
N GLN A 95 -7.44 -6.13 3.73
CA GLN A 95 -7.88 -7.47 3.33
C GLN A 95 -7.07 -7.97 2.13
N ALA A 96 -6.95 -7.18 1.06
CA ALA A 96 -6.16 -7.53 -0.11
C ALA A 96 -4.69 -7.80 0.24
N LEU A 97 -4.11 -7.04 1.17
CA LEU A 97 -2.75 -7.24 1.65
C LEU A 97 -2.61 -8.56 2.43
N ALA A 98 -3.60 -8.91 3.27
CA ALA A 98 -3.61 -10.17 4.01
C ALA A 98 -3.77 -11.38 3.08
N GLU A 99 -4.65 -11.28 2.08
CA GLU A 99 -4.84 -12.30 1.05
C GLU A 99 -3.57 -12.48 0.22
N ALA A 100 -2.94 -11.39 -0.24
CA ALA A 100 -1.69 -11.44 -1.00
C ALA A 100 -0.55 -12.08 -0.21
N ARG A 101 -0.44 -11.82 1.10
CA ARG A 101 0.56 -12.46 1.96
C ARG A 101 0.30 -13.96 2.14
N THR A 102 -0.96 -14.34 2.31
CA THR A 102 -1.36 -15.75 2.40
C THR A 102 -1.05 -16.49 1.11
N GLU A 103 -1.40 -15.89 -0.04
CA GLU A 103 -1.15 -16.47 -1.35
C GLU A 103 0.34 -16.56 -1.67
N ALA A 104 1.13 -15.52 -1.36
CA ALA A 104 2.58 -15.59 -1.48
C ALA A 104 3.17 -16.73 -0.61
N GLY A 105 2.68 -16.90 0.62
CA GLY A 105 3.06 -18.02 1.48
C GLY A 105 2.73 -19.37 0.87
N ARG A 106 1.52 -19.51 0.28
CA ARG A 106 1.08 -20.72 -0.43
C ARG A 106 1.98 -21.04 -1.61
N ILE A 107 2.28 -20.06 -2.46
CA ILE A 107 3.15 -20.21 -3.63
C ILE A 107 4.55 -20.64 -3.20
N VAL A 108 5.12 -20.01 -2.16
CA VAL A 108 6.46 -20.40 -1.66
C VAL A 108 6.46 -21.82 -1.11
N ALA A 109 5.42 -22.23 -0.40
CA ALA A 109 5.30 -23.60 0.10
C ALA A 109 5.17 -24.63 -1.04
N GLU A 110 4.32 -24.33 -2.03
CA GLU A 110 4.12 -25.16 -3.22
C GLU A 110 5.41 -25.30 -4.03
N ALA A 111 6.09 -24.19 -4.32
CA ALA A 111 7.37 -24.19 -5.04
C ALA A 111 8.45 -24.99 -4.28
N LYS A 112 8.52 -24.86 -2.95
CA LYS A 112 9.46 -25.67 -2.14
C LYS A 112 9.15 -27.15 -2.22
N ALA A 113 7.87 -27.53 -2.17
CA ALA A 113 7.46 -28.92 -2.27
C ALA A 113 7.78 -29.50 -3.66
N GLU A 114 7.53 -28.74 -4.72
CA GLU A 114 7.86 -29.14 -6.09
C GLU A 114 9.38 -29.29 -6.31
N ILE A 115 10.16 -28.32 -5.82
CA ILE A 115 11.63 -28.38 -5.87
C ILE A 115 12.15 -29.61 -5.12
N GLN A 116 11.63 -29.88 -3.92
CA GLN A 116 12.06 -31.05 -3.14
C GLN A 116 11.72 -32.35 -3.86
N ALA A 117 10.51 -32.48 -4.39
CA ALA A 117 10.11 -33.67 -5.16
C ALA A 117 10.98 -33.85 -6.42
N GLY A 118 11.30 -32.76 -7.12
CA GLY A 118 12.21 -32.78 -8.27
C GLY A 118 13.63 -33.18 -7.89
N LEU A 119 14.14 -32.66 -6.77
CA LEU A 119 15.44 -33.02 -6.22
C LEU A 119 15.51 -34.50 -5.84
N ASP A 120 14.52 -35.00 -5.11
CA ASP A 120 14.45 -36.41 -4.70
C ASP A 120 14.44 -37.34 -5.92
N LYS A 121 13.70 -36.97 -6.98
CA LYS A 121 13.68 -37.71 -8.25
C LYS A 121 15.05 -37.68 -8.95
N ALA A 122 15.71 -36.52 -8.98
CA ALA A 122 17.03 -36.38 -9.58
C ALA A 122 18.10 -37.19 -8.82
N ILE A 123 18.06 -37.16 -7.49
CA ILE A 123 18.93 -37.98 -6.63
C ILE A 123 18.69 -39.46 -6.89
N ALA A 124 17.43 -39.92 -6.91
CA ALA A 124 17.11 -41.32 -7.17
C ALA A 124 17.60 -41.80 -8.56
N ALA A 125 17.48 -40.94 -9.58
CA ALA A 125 18.01 -41.24 -10.92
C ALA A 125 19.55 -41.30 -10.93
N ALA A 126 20.21 -40.34 -10.28
CA ALA A 126 21.67 -40.31 -10.18
C ALA A 126 22.21 -41.53 -9.42
N GLU A 127 21.59 -41.93 -8.31
CA GLU A 127 21.95 -43.13 -7.55
C GLU A 127 21.81 -44.40 -8.41
N ALA A 128 20.73 -44.51 -9.20
CA ALA A 128 20.54 -45.63 -10.11
C ALA A 128 21.62 -45.69 -11.21
N GLU A 129 22.01 -44.54 -11.77
CA GLU A 129 23.08 -44.45 -12.78
C GLU A 129 24.45 -44.79 -12.17
N ILE A 130 24.75 -44.27 -10.98
CA ILE A 130 25.98 -44.57 -10.24
C ILE A 130 26.06 -46.06 -9.94
N ALA A 131 24.98 -46.67 -9.45
CA ALA A 131 24.94 -48.10 -9.16
C ALA A 131 25.16 -48.95 -10.42
N ALA A 132 24.52 -48.60 -11.53
CA ALA A 132 24.73 -49.29 -12.81
C ALA A 132 26.17 -49.20 -13.28
N LYS A 133 26.77 -48.01 -13.22
CA LYS A 133 28.16 -47.77 -13.65
C LYS A 133 29.18 -48.42 -12.74
N SER A 134 28.89 -48.49 -11.43
CA SER A 134 29.71 -49.24 -10.48
C SER A 134 29.69 -50.73 -10.80
N ALA A 135 28.51 -51.31 -11.05
CA ALA A 135 28.38 -52.72 -11.43
C ALA A 135 29.08 -53.04 -12.76
N GLU A 136 28.98 -52.16 -13.76
CA GLU A 136 29.72 -52.30 -15.03
C GLU A 136 31.23 -52.26 -14.81
N SER A 137 31.71 -51.32 -14.00
CA SER A 137 33.14 -51.18 -13.67
C SER A 137 33.66 -52.38 -12.90
N GLU A 138 32.88 -52.91 -11.95
CA GLU A 138 33.23 -54.13 -11.20
C GLU A 138 33.33 -55.35 -12.13
N ALA A 139 32.39 -55.51 -13.07
CA ALA A 139 32.43 -56.57 -14.06
C ALA A 139 33.67 -56.47 -14.97
N ALA A 140 33.96 -55.27 -15.49
CA ALA A 140 35.14 -55.01 -16.32
C ALA A 140 36.46 -55.26 -15.56
N ILE A 141 36.55 -54.83 -14.30
CA ILE A 141 37.70 -55.13 -13.44
C ILE A 141 37.83 -56.64 -13.20
N GLY A 142 36.72 -57.34 -13.01
CA GLY A 142 36.69 -58.81 -12.88
C GLY A 142 37.25 -59.50 -14.11
N GLU A 143 36.84 -59.08 -15.30
CA GLU A 143 37.34 -59.62 -16.58
C GLU A 143 38.83 -59.33 -16.77
N ILE A 144 39.27 -58.08 -16.51
CA ILE A 144 40.69 -57.71 -16.59
C ILE A 144 41.53 -58.56 -15.62
N ARG A 145 41.04 -58.77 -14.39
CA ARG A 145 41.73 -59.63 -13.40
C ARG A 145 41.84 -61.07 -13.89
N ALA A 146 40.77 -61.63 -14.45
CA ALA A 146 40.78 -62.99 -15.01
C ALA A 146 41.79 -63.10 -16.17
N GLY A 147 41.74 -62.17 -17.13
CA GLY A 147 42.67 -62.13 -18.26
C GLY A 147 44.13 -61.89 -17.85
N ALA A 148 44.37 -61.09 -16.81
CA ALA A 148 45.69 -60.88 -16.24
C ALA A 148 46.25 -62.17 -15.61
N VAL A 149 45.43 -62.94 -14.89
CA VAL A 149 45.84 -64.23 -14.33
C VAL A 149 46.24 -65.22 -15.43
N ASP A 150 45.46 -65.27 -16.52
CA ASP A 150 45.78 -66.13 -17.67
C ASP A 150 47.06 -65.68 -18.39
N SER A 151 47.24 -64.37 -18.57
CA SER A 151 48.46 -63.80 -19.16
C SER A 151 49.69 -64.09 -18.31
N VAL A 152 49.60 -63.94 -16.98
CA VAL A 152 50.67 -64.30 -16.03
C VAL A 152 51.00 -65.78 -16.14
N LYS A 153 50.00 -66.66 -16.28
CA LYS A 153 50.20 -68.10 -16.45
C LYS A 153 50.91 -68.45 -17.74
N ALA A 154 50.58 -67.77 -18.84
CA ALA A 154 51.27 -67.95 -20.13
C ALA A 154 52.73 -67.50 -20.03
N VAL A 155 52.98 -66.28 -19.56
CA VAL A 155 54.33 -65.72 -19.39
C VAL A 155 55.17 -66.58 -18.45
N ALA A 156 54.60 -67.08 -17.34
CA ALA A 156 55.31 -67.95 -16.41
C ALA A 156 55.71 -69.29 -17.03
N LYS A 157 54.84 -69.90 -17.86
CA LYS A 157 55.16 -71.14 -18.59
C LYS A 157 56.25 -70.91 -19.63
N ASP A 158 56.13 -69.85 -20.42
CA ASP A 158 57.09 -69.52 -21.48
C ASP A 158 58.46 -69.19 -20.88
N THR A 159 58.48 -68.39 -19.81
CA THR A 159 59.71 -68.07 -19.06
C THR A 159 60.35 -69.33 -18.47
N ALA A 160 59.57 -70.20 -17.82
CA ALA A 160 60.08 -71.46 -17.26
C ALA A 160 60.65 -72.39 -18.33
N LYS A 161 60.01 -72.44 -19.51
CA LYS A 161 60.47 -73.22 -20.66
C LYS A 161 61.81 -72.69 -21.19
N GLU A 162 61.98 -71.38 -21.35
CA GLU A 162 63.25 -70.82 -21.82
C GLU A 162 64.37 -70.96 -20.82
N ILE A 163 64.10 -70.79 -19.52
CA ILE A 163 65.10 -71.05 -18.48
C ILE A 163 65.61 -72.49 -18.58
N LEU A 164 64.72 -73.48 -18.70
CA LEU A 164 65.11 -74.90 -18.83
C LEU A 164 65.86 -75.19 -20.15
N GLY A 165 65.51 -74.49 -21.24
CA GLY A 165 66.22 -74.54 -22.51
C GLY A 165 67.67 -74.07 -22.39
N VAL A 166 67.92 -72.97 -21.68
CA VAL A 166 69.28 -72.44 -21.42
C VAL A 166 70.11 -73.40 -20.57
N PHE A 167 69.50 -74.09 -19.60
CA PHE A 167 70.17 -75.09 -18.76
C PHE A 167 70.32 -76.48 -19.42
N GLY A 168 69.99 -76.62 -20.70
CA GLY A 168 70.20 -77.86 -21.46
C GLY A 168 69.29 -79.03 -21.06
N THR A 169 68.23 -78.78 -20.28
CA THR A 169 67.32 -79.80 -19.76
C THR A 169 66.01 -79.79 -20.58
N LYS A 170 65.73 -80.85 -21.35
CA LYS A 170 64.45 -81.01 -22.04
C LYS A 170 63.39 -81.53 -21.06
N ALA A 171 62.65 -80.63 -20.42
CA ALA A 171 61.48 -81.02 -19.64
C ALA A 171 60.22 -81.10 -20.52
N ASP A 172 59.36 -82.08 -20.24
CA ASP A 172 58.10 -82.27 -20.97
C ASP A 172 57.15 -81.08 -20.75
N SER A 173 56.55 -80.56 -21.82
CA SER A 173 55.64 -79.41 -21.79
C SER A 173 54.44 -79.62 -20.87
N LYS A 174 53.96 -80.87 -20.72
CA LYS A 174 52.89 -81.21 -19.77
C LYS A 174 53.36 -81.08 -18.32
N ALA A 175 54.59 -81.50 -18.02
CA ALA A 175 55.14 -81.44 -16.66
C ALA A 175 55.34 -79.99 -16.20
N ILE A 176 55.87 -79.12 -17.08
CA ILE A 176 56.02 -77.68 -16.80
C ILE A 176 54.64 -77.03 -16.58
N THR A 177 53.68 -77.31 -17.45
CA THR A 177 52.32 -76.78 -17.34
C THR A 177 51.64 -77.20 -16.02
N ALA A 178 51.81 -78.46 -15.61
CA ALA A 178 51.28 -78.99 -14.37
C ALA A 178 51.92 -78.32 -13.13
N ALA A 179 53.26 -78.20 -13.11
CA ALA A 179 53.99 -77.59 -11.99
C ALA A 179 53.67 -76.11 -11.80
N VAL A 180 53.63 -75.32 -12.88
CA VAL A 180 53.25 -73.89 -12.84
C VAL A 180 51.80 -73.74 -12.38
N THR A 181 50.89 -74.57 -12.88
CA THR A 181 49.47 -74.50 -12.47
C THR A 181 49.27 -74.88 -11.00
N ALA A 182 50.02 -75.87 -10.48
CA ALA A 182 49.99 -76.24 -9.07
C ALA A 182 50.52 -75.10 -8.18
N ARG A 183 51.58 -74.40 -8.61
CA ARG A 183 52.16 -73.29 -7.83
C ARG A 183 51.32 -72.02 -7.82
N MET A 184 50.51 -71.77 -8.86
CA MET A 184 49.57 -70.65 -8.91
C MET A 184 48.26 -70.88 -8.11
N LYS A 185 47.97 -72.13 -7.72
CA LYS A 185 46.80 -72.49 -6.90
C LYS A 185 47.12 -72.58 -5.40
N GLY A 186 48.39 -72.44 -5.01
CA GLY A 186 48.88 -72.56 -3.63
C GLY A 186 48.95 -71.23 -2.92
#